data_AF-A0A975N8F0-F1
#
_entry.id   AF-A0A975N8F0-F1
#
_cell.length_a   1.000
_cell.length_b   1.000
_cell.length_c   1.000
_cell.angle_alpha   90.00
_cell.angle_beta   90.00
_cell.angle_gamma   90.00
#
_symmetry.space_group_name_H-M   'P 1'
#
loop_
_entity.id
_entity.type
_entity.pdbx_description
1 polymer ?
#
loop_
_entity_poly.entity_id
_entity_poly.type
_entity_poly.pdbx_seq_one_letter_code
_entity_poly.pdbx_strand_id
1 'polypeptide(L)'
;MGNSSRPGSVVVHEIDHEPFTVSEQQYVVRELVWNSLVDRSYELVRLGDDAVLTEHESFGEYPSDAQIAAVLHDYGIDVELGMCKFCEGQILLVTAHRHRHGWVGHCCWDDRLRSTE
;
A
#
# COMPACT_ATOMS: atom_id res chain seq x y z
N MET A 1 9.90 -13.07 13.84
CA MET A 1 8.86 -14.11 13.89
C MET A 1 7.56 -13.39 13.57
N GLY A 2 7.19 -13.41 12.30
CA GLY A 2 6.11 -12.60 11.75
C GLY A 2 6.09 -12.82 10.25
N ASN A 3 5.79 -14.06 9.84
CA ASN A 3 5.37 -14.40 8.49
C ASN A 3 4.11 -15.23 8.73
N SER A 4 2.97 -14.65 8.40
CA SER A 4 1.64 -15.25 8.46
C SER A 4 1.70 -16.72 8.02
N SER A 5 1.60 -17.61 9.01
CA SER A 5 2.00 -19.02 8.87
C SER A 5 1.01 -19.78 7.99
N ARG A 6 1.30 -19.87 6.70
CA ARG A 6 0.63 -20.78 5.75
C ARG A 6 1.39 -22.13 5.77
N PRO A 7 0.84 -23.20 6.37
CA PRO A 7 1.57 -24.47 6.50
C PRO A 7 1.92 -25.05 5.13
N GLY A 8 3.20 -25.31 4.89
CA GLY A 8 3.70 -25.85 3.62
C GLY A 8 4.01 -24.82 2.54
N SER A 9 3.77 -23.52 2.81
CA SER A 9 4.12 -22.43 1.91
C SER A 9 5.35 -21.68 2.42
N VAL A 10 6.22 -21.28 1.48
CA VAL A 10 7.38 -20.42 1.77
C VAL A 10 7.37 -19.24 0.81
N VAL A 11 7.76 -18.07 1.31
CA VAL A 11 8.00 -16.89 0.48
C VAL A 11 9.23 -17.16 -0.39
N VAL A 12 9.09 -17.01 -1.70
CA VAL A 12 10.16 -17.21 -2.69
C VAL A 12 10.66 -15.89 -3.27
N HIS A 13 9.82 -14.86 -3.27
CA HIS A 13 10.19 -13.50 -3.66
C HIS A 13 9.49 -12.46 -2.81
N GLU A 14 10.19 -11.37 -2.57
CA GLU A 14 9.69 -10.14 -1.96
C GLU A 14 9.87 -9.02 -2.98
N ILE A 15 8.81 -8.27 -3.27
CA ILE A 15 8.81 -7.18 -4.25
C ILE A 15 8.24 -5.94 -3.59
N ASP A 16 9.10 -4.94 -3.38
CA ASP A 16 8.71 -3.64 -2.86
C ASP A 16 8.08 -2.79 -3.96
N HIS A 17 6.88 -2.28 -3.70
CA HIS A 17 6.20 -1.33 -4.56
C HIS A 17 6.73 0.10 -4.36
N GLU A 18 6.15 1.09 -5.04
CA GLU A 18 6.58 2.48 -4.92
C GLU A 18 6.46 2.97 -3.46
N PRO A 19 7.55 3.41 -2.82
CA PRO A 19 7.51 3.85 -1.43
C PRO A 19 6.82 5.21 -1.32
N PHE A 20 6.20 5.46 -0.17
CA PHE A 20 5.55 6.73 0.15
C PHE A 20 5.95 7.22 1.55
N THR A 21 5.89 8.53 1.76
CA THR A 21 6.37 9.16 3.01
C THR A 21 5.21 9.76 3.79
N VAL A 22 5.02 9.36 5.04
CA VAL A 22 4.04 9.93 5.97
C VAL A 22 4.78 10.36 7.23
N SER A 23 4.58 11.61 7.67
CA SER A 23 5.19 12.13 8.92
C SER A 23 6.71 11.88 9.00
N GLU A 24 7.43 12.18 7.91
CA GLU A 24 8.88 11.97 7.76
C GLU A 24 9.36 10.49 7.79
N GLN A 25 8.44 9.53 7.84
CA GLN A 25 8.71 8.11 7.80
C GLN A 25 8.32 7.53 6.44
N GLN A 26 9.17 6.66 5.90
CA GLN A 26 8.89 5.97 4.64
C GLN A 26 8.22 4.62 4.87
N TYR A 27 7.23 4.33 4.05
CA TYR A 27 6.43 3.11 4.05
C TYR A 27 6.44 2.52 2.66
N VAL A 28 6.28 1.20 2.58
CA VAL A 28 6.14 0.48 1.33
C VAL A 28 5.11 -0.63 1.47
N VAL A 29 4.38 -0.90 0.39
CA VAL A 29 3.62 -2.14 0.24
C VAL A 29 4.58 -3.18 -0.32
N ARG A 30 4.86 -4.23 0.46
CA ARG A 30 5.70 -5.36 0.06
C ARG A 30 4.83 -6.51 -0.41
N GLU A 31 5.01 -6.93 -1.65
CA GLU A 31 4.38 -8.14 -2.19
C GLU A 31 5.21 -9.36 -1.85
N LEU A 32 4.59 -10.33 -1.19
CA LEU A 32 5.14 -11.65 -0.90
C LEU A 32 4.62 -12.66 -1.92
N VAL A 33 5.53 -13.22 -2.70
CA VAL A 33 5.23 -14.30 -3.66
C VAL A 33 5.53 -15.63 -3.00
N TRP A 34 4.53 -16.50 -2.92
CA TRP A 34 4.66 -17.81 -2.30
C TRP A 34 4.98 -18.91 -3.33
N ASN A 35 5.61 -19.99 -2.88
CA ASN A 35 6.00 -21.13 -3.72
C ASN A 35 4.85 -21.80 -4.50
N SER A 36 3.59 -21.67 -4.08
CA SER A 36 2.44 -22.06 -4.89
C SER A 36 2.13 -20.96 -5.91
N LEU A 37 2.22 -21.31 -7.21
CA LEU A 37 2.20 -20.44 -8.41
C LEU A 37 1.17 -19.29 -8.50
N VAL A 38 0.19 -19.20 -7.61
CA VAL A 38 -0.91 -18.21 -7.66
C VAL A 38 -1.06 -17.43 -6.36
N ASP A 39 -0.35 -17.83 -5.30
CA ASP A 39 -0.63 -17.29 -3.98
C ASP A 39 0.28 -16.10 -3.68
N ARG A 40 -0.35 -14.96 -3.39
CA ARG A 40 0.30 -13.68 -3.07
C ARG A 40 -0.24 -13.19 -1.74
N SER A 41 0.57 -12.41 -1.04
CA SER A 41 0.08 -11.57 0.04
C SER A 41 0.84 -10.25 0.04
N TYR A 42 0.29 -9.27 0.72
CA TYR A 42 0.88 -7.94 0.78
C TYR A 42 1.04 -7.52 2.22
N GLU A 43 2.16 -6.87 2.50
CA GLU A 43 2.50 -6.35 3.81
C GLU A 43 2.75 -4.86 3.75
N LEU A 44 2.32 -4.14 4.78
CA LEU A 44 2.71 -2.74 4.95
C LEU A 44 3.96 -2.69 5.81
N VAL A 45 5.05 -2.20 5.25
CA VAL A 45 6.37 -2.18 5.90
C VAL A 45 6.83 -0.74 6.09
N ARG A 46 7.33 -0.41 7.29
CA ARG A 46 8.02 0.85 7.56
C ARG A 46 9.51 0.67 7.31
N LEU A 47 10.07 1.45 6.38
CA LEU A 47 11.45 1.27 5.90
C LEU A 47 12.51 1.72 6.91
N GLY A 48 12.19 2.60 7.85
CA GLY A 48 13.17 3.13 8.80
C GLY A 48 13.76 2.08 9.75
N ASP A 49 12.97 1.04 10.06
CA ASP A 49 13.33 -0.05 10.96
C ASP A 49 12.93 -1.44 10.43
N ASP A 50 12.51 -1.53 9.16
CA ASP A 50 11.98 -2.74 8.50
C ASP A 50 10.84 -3.40 9.29
N ALA A 51 10.04 -2.59 9.99
CA ALA A 51 8.92 -3.08 10.79
C ALA A 51 7.73 -3.43 9.88
N VAL A 52 7.20 -4.64 10.03
CA VAL A 52 5.99 -5.10 9.33
C VAL A 52 4.77 -4.74 10.16
N LEU A 53 3.98 -3.76 9.70
CA LEU A 53 2.79 -3.26 10.39
C LEU A 53 1.59 -4.23 10.27
N THR A 54 1.71 -5.22 9.40
CA THR A 54 0.69 -6.26 9.14
C THR A 54 1.18 -7.64 9.57
N GLU A 55 2.07 -7.73 10.56
CA GLU A 55 2.67 -9.01 10.99
C GLU A 55 1.65 -10.05 11.47
N HIS A 56 0.51 -9.58 11.97
CA HIS A 56 -0.59 -10.41 12.46
C HIS A 56 -1.52 -10.89 11.34
N GLU A 57 -1.72 -10.06 10.30
CA GLU A 57 -2.62 -10.34 9.18
C GLU A 57 -2.15 -9.59 7.93
N SER A 58 -1.47 -10.30 7.04
CA SER A 58 -1.11 -9.79 5.71
C SER A 58 -2.36 -9.65 4.84
N PHE A 59 -2.37 -8.70 3.92
CA PHE A 59 -3.46 -8.57 2.95
C PHE A 59 -3.42 -9.71 1.93
N GLY A 60 -4.58 -10.22 1.53
CA GLY A 60 -4.69 -11.23 0.46
C GLY A 60 -4.57 -10.66 -0.95
N GLU A 61 -4.80 -9.36 -1.12
CA GLU A 61 -4.73 -8.62 -2.37
C GLU A 61 -4.01 -7.29 -2.14
N TYR A 62 -3.64 -6.59 -3.22
CA TYR A 62 -2.99 -5.28 -3.08
C TYR A 62 -3.91 -4.34 -2.30
N PRO A 63 -3.47 -3.76 -1.18
CA PRO A 63 -4.35 -3.02 -0.29
C PRO A 63 -4.84 -1.72 -0.95
N SER A 64 -6.10 -1.39 -0.71
CA SER A 64 -6.62 -0.06 -1.01
C SER A 64 -6.00 0.99 -0.09
N ASP A 65 -5.95 2.24 -0.54
CA ASP A 65 -5.50 3.39 0.26
C ASP A 65 -6.26 3.51 1.59
N ALA A 66 -7.54 3.13 1.64
CA ALA A 66 -8.33 3.09 2.86
C ALA A 66 -7.85 2.01 3.85
N GLN A 67 -7.46 0.83 3.35
CA GLN A 67 -6.89 -0.23 4.18
C GLN A 67 -5.51 0.14 4.70
N ILE A 68 -4.68 0.78 3.87
CA ILE A 68 -3.38 1.32 4.31
C ILE A 68 -3.60 2.37 5.42
N ALA A 69 -4.54 3.29 5.23
CA ALA A 69 -4.86 4.31 6.22
C ALA A 69 -5.35 3.71 7.54
N ALA A 70 -6.18 2.67 7.49
CA ALA A 70 -6.65 1.98 8.69
C ALA A 70 -5.48 1.38 9.48
N VAL A 71 -4.56 0.68 8.80
CA VAL A 71 -3.36 0.13 9.46
C VAL A 71 -2.49 1.24 10.04
N LEU A 72 -2.22 2.32 9.31
CA LEU A 72 -1.42 3.43 9.84
C LEU A 72 -2.07 4.07 11.07
N HIS A 73 -3.39 4.23 11.08
CA HIS A 73 -4.13 4.77 12.21
C HIS A 73 -4.03 3.87 13.46
N ASP A 74 -4.06 2.55 13.30
CA ASP A 74 -3.86 1.60 14.41
C ASP A 74 -2.47 1.74 15.07
N TYR A 75 -1.48 2.22 14.32
CA TYR A 75 -0.14 2.55 14.81
C TYR A 75 0.02 4.02 15.23
N GLY A 76 -1.08 4.78 15.33
CA GLY A 76 -1.10 6.18 15.75
C GLY A 76 -0.54 7.16 14.73
N ILE A 77 -0.50 6.76 13.45
CA ILE A 77 -0.02 7.58 12.34
C ILE A 77 -1.23 8.13 11.59
N ASP A 78 -1.49 9.42 11.75
CA ASP A 78 -2.59 10.09 11.05
C ASP A 78 -2.23 10.36 9.59
N VAL A 79 -3.12 9.95 8.69
CA VAL A 79 -3.03 10.21 7.26
C VAL A 79 -4.28 10.91 6.77
N GLU A 80 -4.11 11.81 5.80
CA GLU A 80 -5.22 12.50 5.18
C GLU A 80 -5.77 11.68 4.00
N LEU A 81 -7.05 11.36 4.06
CA LEU A 81 -7.79 10.72 2.98
C LEU A 81 -8.54 11.76 2.16
N GLY A 82 -8.51 11.58 0.84
CA GLY A 82 -9.33 12.31 -0.11
C GLY A 82 -10.20 11.35 -0.92
N MET A 83 -10.90 11.91 -1.90
CA MET A 83 -11.68 11.15 -2.87
C MET A 83 -11.05 11.29 -4.25
N CYS A 84 -10.84 10.17 -4.92
CA CYS A 84 -10.47 10.17 -6.33
C CYS A 84 -11.60 10.81 -7.13
N LYS A 85 -11.29 11.84 -7.92
CA LYS A 85 -12.31 12.53 -8.71
C LYS A 85 -12.95 11.69 -9.83
N PHE A 86 -12.38 10.51 -10.15
CA PHE A 86 -12.85 9.67 -11.26
C PHE A 86 -13.69 8.49 -10.78
N CYS A 87 -13.19 7.70 -9.84
CA CYS A 87 -13.91 6.53 -9.31
C CYS A 87 -14.60 6.79 -7.97
N GLU A 88 -14.42 7.97 -7.38
CA GLU A 88 -14.91 8.32 -6.04
C GLU A 88 -14.41 7.36 -4.94
N GLY A 89 -13.34 6.60 -5.21
CA GLY A 89 -12.66 5.79 -4.21
C GLY A 89 -11.89 6.65 -3.23
N GLN A 90 -11.78 6.19 -1.98
CA GLN A 90 -10.91 6.81 -0.98
C GLN A 90 -9.45 6.65 -1.40
N ILE A 91 -8.70 7.75 -1.32
CA ILE A 91 -7.28 7.80 -1.71
C ILE A 91 -6.45 8.47 -0.62
N LEU A 92 -5.21 8.02 -0.45
CA LEU A 92 -4.25 8.68 0.42
C LEU A 92 -3.78 9.95 -0.28
N LEU A 93 -4.02 11.13 0.32
CA LEU A 93 -3.62 12.39 -0.32
C LEU A 93 -2.10 12.52 -0.48
N VAL A 94 -1.35 11.80 0.34
CA VAL A 94 0.12 11.79 0.30
C VAL A 94 0.69 11.03 -0.90
N THR A 95 -0.06 10.09 -1.47
CA THR A 95 0.30 9.34 -2.70
C THR A 95 -0.53 9.79 -3.90
N ALA A 96 -1.56 10.62 -3.67
CA ALA A 96 -2.42 11.12 -4.72
C ALA A 96 -1.73 12.17 -5.58
N HIS A 97 -2.05 12.14 -6.87
CA HIS A 97 -1.61 13.13 -7.83
C HIS A 97 -2.64 14.24 -7.99
N ARG A 98 -2.17 15.49 -7.99
CA ARG A 98 -3.02 16.66 -8.23
C ARG A 98 -3.23 16.82 -9.73
N HIS A 99 -4.46 16.56 -10.21
CA HIS A 99 -4.77 16.72 -11.63
C HIS A 99 -5.93 17.70 -11.83
N ARG A 100 -5.62 18.91 -12.32
CA ARG A 100 -6.56 20.04 -12.44
C ARG A 100 -7.18 20.40 -11.06
N HIS A 101 -8.50 20.44 -10.97
CA HIS A 101 -9.25 20.86 -9.78
C HIS A 101 -9.52 19.73 -8.77
N GLY A 102 -8.82 18.60 -8.85
CA GLY A 102 -9.06 17.47 -7.95
C GLY A 102 -7.86 16.54 -7.82
N TRP A 103 -8.04 15.51 -6.99
CA TRP A 103 -7.03 14.49 -6.70
C TRP A 103 -7.34 13.19 -7.43
N VAL A 104 -6.29 12.48 -7.83
CA VAL A 104 -6.37 11.17 -8.47
C VAL A 104 -5.40 10.25 -7.74
N GLY A 105 -5.91 9.21 -7.09
CA GLY A 105 -5.05 8.20 -6.46
C GLY A 105 -4.66 7.10 -7.45
N HIS A 106 -3.86 6.15 -6.97
CA HIS A 106 -3.34 5.05 -7.78
C HIS A 106 -4.45 4.24 -8.49
N CYS A 107 -5.64 4.17 -7.90
CA CYS A 107 -6.81 3.50 -8.48
C CYS A 107 -7.21 3.99 -9.89
N CYS A 108 -6.86 5.22 -10.28
CA CYS A 108 -7.16 5.79 -11.59
C CYS A 108 -5.98 6.54 -12.21
N TRP A 109 -4.81 6.51 -11.60
CA TRP A 109 -3.63 7.19 -12.12
C TRP A 109 -2.96 6.31 -13.17
N ASP A 110 -3.10 6.68 -14.45
CA ASP A 110 -2.50 5.98 -15.59
C ASP A 110 -1.54 6.89 -16.38
N ASP A 111 -0.75 6.30 -17.28
CA ASP A 111 0.23 7.01 -18.11
C ASP A 111 -0.39 8.09 -19.01
N ARG A 112 -1.67 7.96 -19.35
CA ARG A 112 -2.36 8.95 -20.19
C ARG A 112 -2.63 10.22 -19.41
N LEU A 113 -2.99 10.10 -18.13
CA LEU A 113 -3.17 11.24 -17.25
C LEU A 113 -1.84 11.92 -16.92
N ARG A 114 -0.75 11.16 -16.74
CA ARG A 114 0.62 11.71 -16.58
C ARG A 114 1.04 12.61 -17.73
N SER A 115 0.57 12.32 -18.95
CA SER A 115 0.92 13.08 -20.15
C SER A 115 0.15 14.39 -20.32
N THR A 116 -0.77 14.71 -19.40
CA THR A 116 -1.65 15.89 -19.49
C THR A 116 -1.45 16.91 -18.36
N GLU A 117 -0.39 16.75 -17.57
CA GLU A 117 0.08 17.74 -16.60
C GLU A 117 0.81 18.92 -17.26
#